data_AF-A0A9P5WZ00-F1
#
_entry.id   AF-A0A9P5WZ00-F1
#
_cell.length_a   1.000
_cell.length_b   1.000
_cell.length_c   1.000
_cell.angle_alpha   90.00
_cell.angle_beta   90.00
_cell.angle_gamma   90.00
#
_symmetry.space_group_name_H-M   'P 1'
#
loop_
_entity.id
_entity.type
_entity.pdbx_description
1 polymer ?
#
loop_
_entity_poly.entity_id
_entity_poly.type
_entity_poly.pdbx_seq_one_letter_code
_entity_poly.pdbx_strand_id
1 'polypeptide(L)'
;NAKLCFNCFKPGHRARTCPEPCHKHTFPHLSTSRNEKGKQYCVNQITLKQKNNIIYLRTTVHLANSRTTKHLSLLDSGAAGLYIDPSLVEQWDLATKPLDHPITVINADGSTNDQGKATHNAILHVTIDG
;
A
#
# COMPACT_ATOMS: atom_id res chain seq x y z
N ASN A 1 1.19 -10.45 26.10
CA ASN A 1 1.48 -10.93 24.73
C ASN A 1 2.91 -10.61 24.35
N ALA A 2 3.77 -11.63 24.24
CA ALA A 2 5.15 -11.46 23.81
C ALA A 2 5.21 -11.34 22.28
N LYS A 3 5.90 -10.32 21.75
CA LYS A 3 6.11 -10.17 20.30
C LYS A 3 6.92 -11.35 19.77
N LEU A 4 6.41 -12.02 18.73
CA LEU A 4 7.09 -13.12 18.04
C LEU A 4 8.17 -12.59 17.09
N CYS A 5 9.22 -13.37 16.88
CA CYS A 5 10.26 -13.09 15.90
C CYS A 5 9.71 -13.22 14.46
N PHE A 6 9.95 -12.23 13.59
CA PHE A 6 9.48 -12.25 12.21
C PHE A 6 10.25 -13.20 11.27
N ASN A 7 11.35 -13.82 11.71
CA ASN A 7 12.10 -14.83 10.91
C ASN A 7 11.60 -16.26 11.20
N CYS A 8 11.45 -16.63 12.48
CA CYS A 8 11.14 -18.00 12.89
C CYS A 8 9.83 -18.16 13.69
N PHE A 9 9.10 -17.06 13.93
CA PHE A 9 7.84 -17.01 14.68
C PHE A 9 7.89 -17.52 16.13
N LYS A 10 9.08 -17.68 16.71
CA LYS A 10 9.27 -18.00 18.14
C LYS A 10 9.35 -16.70 18.98
N PRO A 11 8.84 -16.67 20.22
CA PRO A 11 8.97 -15.53 21.12
C PRO A 11 10.41 -15.37 21.67
N GLY A 12 10.67 -14.26 22.36
CA GLY A 12 11.90 -14.07 23.15
C GLY A 12 13.04 -13.35 22.43
N HIS A 13 12.92 -13.09 21.13
CA HIS A 13 13.91 -12.33 20.36
C HIS A 13 13.25 -11.60 19.18
N ARG A 14 13.95 -10.63 18.60
CA ARG A 14 13.54 -9.95 17.35
C ARG A 14 14.25 -10.60 16.16
N ALA A 15 13.70 -10.43 14.95
CA ALA A 15 14.27 -10.99 13.71
C ALA A 15 15.76 -10.64 13.52
N ARG A 16 16.17 -9.41 13.88
CA ARG A 16 17.58 -8.96 13.84
C ARG A 16 18.56 -9.75 14.74
N THR A 17 18.03 -10.49 15.70
CA THR A 17 18.77 -11.27 16.72
C THR A 17 18.36 -12.75 16.67
N CYS A 18 17.79 -13.19 15.54
CA CYS A 18 17.38 -14.58 15.39
C CYS A 18 18.61 -15.49 15.26
N PRO A 19 18.72 -16.56 16.06
CA PRO A 19 19.84 -17.50 15.96
C PRO A 19 19.72 -18.45 14.75
N GLU A 20 18.54 -18.55 14.15
CA GLU A 20 18.31 -19.32 12.93
C GLU A 20 18.77 -18.54 11.69
N PRO A 21 19.30 -19.20 10.65
CA PRO A 21 19.60 -18.56 9.38
C PRO A 21 18.41 -17.77 8.85
N CYS A 22 18.67 -16.64 8.17
CA CYS A 22 17.61 -15.92 7.48
C CYS A 22 17.03 -16.83 6.40
N HIS A 23 15.80 -17.30 6.58
CA HIS A 23 15.13 -18.11 5.57
C HIS A 23 14.71 -17.18 4.44
N LYS A 24 15.30 -17.37 3.25
CA LYS A 24 14.76 -16.75 2.04
C LYS A 24 13.35 -17.32 1.85
N HIS A 25 12.34 -16.49 2.07
CA HIS A 25 10.97 -16.88 1.78
C HIS A 25 10.83 -17.02 0.26
N THR A 26 11.00 -18.23 -0.26
CA THR A 26 10.70 -18.54 -1.66
C THR A 26 9.19 -18.61 -1.81
N PHE A 27 8.58 -17.58 -2.40
CA PHE A 27 7.17 -17.59 -2.75
C PHE A 27 7.01 -17.96 -4.23
N PRO A 28 6.26 -19.02 -4.56
CA PRO A 28 5.96 -19.34 -5.95
C PRO A 28 4.87 -18.37 -6.45
N HIS A 29 5.04 -17.90 -7.69
CA HIS A 29 4.05 -17.24 -8.55
C HIS A 29 4.04 -15.69 -8.56
N LEU A 30 4.51 -15.12 -9.68
CA LEU A 30 4.20 -13.75 -10.11
C LEU A 30 2.69 -13.52 -10.00
N SER A 31 2.26 -12.57 -9.19
CA SER A 31 0.84 -12.27 -8.97
C SER A 31 0.41 -11.09 -9.83
N THR A 32 -0.19 -11.40 -10.98
CA THR A 32 -1.05 -10.44 -11.69
C THR A 32 -2.30 -10.21 -10.83
N SER A 33 -2.51 -9.02 -10.30
CA SER A 33 -3.77 -8.69 -9.60
C SER A 33 -4.84 -8.40 -10.64
N ARG A 34 -5.92 -9.22 -10.65
CA ARG A 34 -7.15 -8.95 -11.40
C ARG A 34 -8.20 -8.46 -10.42
N ASN A 35 -8.92 -7.38 -10.75
CA ASN A 35 -10.12 -7.02 -9.99
C ASN A 35 -11.23 -8.07 -10.23
N GLU A 36 -12.33 -8.02 -9.46
CA GLU A 36 -13.48 -8.94 -9.59
C GLU A 36 -14.13 -8.90 -10.98
N LYS A 37 -13.83 -7.87 -11.80
CA LYS A 37 -14.24 -7.70 -13.19
C LYS A 37 -13.19 -8.15 -14.22
N GLY A 38 -12.09 -8.79 -13.78
CA GLY A 38 -11.02 -9.31 -14.64
C GLY A 38 -9.98 -8.29 -15.13
N LYS A 39 -10.06 -7.03 -14.70
CA LYS A 39 -9.16 -5.95 -15.13
C LYS A 39 -7.82 -6.06 -14.41
N GLN A 40 -6.76 -6.16 -15.19
CA GLN A 40 -5.39 -6.36 -14.70
C GLN A 40 -4.67 -5.03 -14.55
N TYR A 41 -3.95 -4.88 -13.44
CA TYR A 41 -3.03 -3.79 -13.19
C TYR A 41 -1.66 -4.35 -12.84
N CYS A 42 -0.61 -3.76 -13.38
CA CYS A 42 0.76 -4.08 -12.96
C CYS A 42 1.52 -2.81 -12.57
N VAL A 43 2.19 -2.93 -11.42
CA VAL A 43 3.16 -1.96 -10.93
C VAL A 43 4.53 -2.49 -11.34
N ASN A 44 5.13 -1.87 -12.35
CA ASN A 44 6.40 -2.38 -12.89
C ASN A 44 7.62 -1.75 -12.21
N GLN A 45 7.47 -0.57 -11.61
CA GLN A 45 8.57 0.13 -10.98
C GLN A 45 8.05 1.05 -9.87
N ILE A 46 8.67 0.91 -8.69
CA ILE A 46 8.55 1.84 -7.58
C ILE A 46 9.92 2.49 -7.38
N THR A 47 9.96 3.82 -7.37
CA THR A 47 11.18 4.57 -7.10
C THR A 47 10.97 5.53 -5.95
N LEU A 48 11.98 5.63 -5.07
CA LEU A 48 12.02 6.63 -4.03
C LEU A 48 12.51 7.95 -4.62
N LYS A 49 11.78 9.03 -4.38
CA LYS A 49 12.19 10.39 -4.73
C LYS A 49 12.14 11.24 -3.47
N GLN A 50 13.28 11.79 -3.05
CA GLN A 50 13.35 12.71 -1.91
C GLN A 50 13.43 14.16 -2.39
N LYS A 51 12.64 15.06 -1.78
CA LYS A 51 12.74 16.53 -1.98
C LYS A 51 12.42 17.22 -0.65
N ASN A 52 13.31 18.10 -0.18
CA ASN A 52 13.10 18.91 1.03
C ASN A 52 12.59 18.09 2.24
N ASN A 53 13.26 16.98 2.54
CA ASN A 53 12.91 16.01 3.60
C ASN A 53 11.60 15.23 3.39
N ILE A 54 10.91 15.45 2.27
CA ILE A 54 9.74 14.67 1.89
C ILE A 54 10.16 13.50 1.01
N ILE A 55 9.72 12.30 1.37
CA ILE A 55 9.95 11.09 0.58
C ILE A 55 8.67 10.78 -0.18
N TYR A 56 8.80 10.65 -1.49
CA TYR A 56 7.73 10.24 -2.39
C TYR A 56 8.02 8.86 -2.96
N LEU A 57 6.99 8.03 -3.04
CA LEU A 57 6.96 6.83 -3.84
C LEU A 57 6.44 7.20 -5.22
N ARG A 58 7.31 7.12 -6.23
CA ARG A 58 6.90 7.25 -7.63
C ARG A 58 6.61 5.87 -8.18
N THR A 59 5.35 5.65 -8.52
CA THR A 59 4.82 4.37 -9.00
C THR A 59 4.41 4.52 -10.47
N THR A 60 4.88 3.61 -11.32
CA THR A 60 4.37 3.50 -12.70
C THR A 60 3.37 2.36 -12.77
N VAL A 61 2.13 2.67 -13.12
CA VAL A 61 1.02 1.71 -13.18
C VAL A 61 0.58 1.53 -14.63
N HIS A 62 0.54 0.29 -15.08
CA HIS A 62 -0.04 -0.09 -16.36
C HIS A 62 -1.45 -0.63 -16.14
N LEU A 63 -2.40 -0.05 -16.87
CA LEU A 63 -3.82 -0.38 -16.84
C LEU A 63 -4.16 -1.34 -17.99
N ALA A 64 -5.22 -2.13 -17.84
CA ALA A 64 -5.64 -3.17 -18.78
C ALA A 64 -5.78 -2.74 -20.27
N ASN A 65 -5.88 -1.45 -20.58
CA ASN A 65 -5.98 -0.92 -21.95
C ASN A 65 -4.63 -0.37 -22.48
N SER A 66 -3.50 -0.92 -22.03
CA SER A 66 -2.14 -0.45 -22.35
C SER A 66 -1.87 1.02 -21.96
N ARG A 67 -2.74 1.63 -21.15
CA ARG A 67 -2.53 2.99 -20.62
C ARG A 67 -1.55 2.90 -19.45
N THR A 68 -0.52 3.73 -19.51
CA THR A 68 0.47 3.85 -18.43
C THR A 68 0.29 5.17 -17.73
N THR A 69 0.19 5.16 -16.40
CA THR A 69 0.12 6.37 -15.59
C THR A 69 1.26 6.40 -14.59
N LYS A 70 1.83 7.58 -14.36
CA LYS A 70 2.84 7.78 -13.32
C LYS A 70 2.16 8.49 -12.17
N HIS A 71 2.25 7.91 -10.99
CA HIS A 71 1.67 8.47 -9.79
C HIS A 71 2.75 8.75 -8.76
N LEU A 72 2.57 9.82 -7.99
CA LEU A 72 3.50 10.26 -6.96
C LEU A 72 2.74 10.21 -5.64
N SER A 73 3.03 9.20 -4.83
CA SER A 73 2.44 9.03 -3.51
C SER A 73 3.39 9.53 -2.44
N LEU A 74 2.86 10.07 -1.36
CA LEU A 74 3.63 10.53 -0.21
C LEU A 74 3.93 9.36 0.72
N LEU A 75 5.18 9.21 1.16
CA LEU A 75 5.53 8.33 2.27
C LEU A 75 5.48 9.16 3.56
N ASP A 76 4.36 9.06 4.28
CA ASP A 76 4.09 9.89 5.45
C ASP A 76 3.96 9.02 6.70
N SER A 77 4.98 9.05 7.57
CA SER A 77 4.92 8.38 8.87
C SER A 77 4.03 9.10 9.89
N GLY A 78 3.60 10.34 9.61
CA GLY A 78 2.67 11.10 10.44
C GLY A 78 1.20 10.75 10.19
N ALA A 79 0.90 10.01 9.12
CA ALA A 79 -0.46 9.56 8.82
C ALA A 79 -0.83 8.32 9.65
N ALA A 80 -2.05 8.28 10.17
CA ALA A 80 -2.55 7.14 10.95
C ALA A 80 -2.85 5.90 10.09
N GLY A 81 -2.94 6.05 8.77
CA GLY A 81 -3.28 4.99 7.84
C GLY A 81 -2.82 5.29 6.41
N LEU A 82 -3.15 4.38 5.50
CA LEU A 82 -2.94 4.56 4.07
C LEU A 82 -4.18 5.19 3.45
N TYR A 83 -3.98 6.26 2.68
CA TYR A 83 -5.06 6.98 2.01
C TYR A 83 -4.81 7.00 0.51
N ILE A 84 -5.89 6.97 -0.25
CA ILE A 84 -5.87 7.08 -1.71
C ILE A 84 -6.94 8.08 -2.13
N ASP A 85 -6.62 8.92 -3.10
CA ASP A 85 -7.56 9.88 -3.66
C ASP A 85 -8.69 9.14 -4.44
N PRO A 86 -9.97 9.49 -4.22
CA PRO A 86 -11.09 8.83 -4.91
C PRO A 86 -11.01 8.88 -6.44
N SER A 87 -10.45 9.95 -7.02
CA SER A 87 -10.28 10.05 -8.47
C SER A 87 -9.33 8.98 -9.02
N LEU A 88 -8.33 8.55 -8.24
CA LEU A 88 -7.45 7.44 -8.61
C LEU A 88 -8.17 6.10 -8.52
N VAL A 89 -9.03 5.93 -7.51
CA VAL A 89 -9.87 4.73 -7.37
C VAL A 89 -10.76 4.56 -8.61
N GLU A 90 -11.37 5.64 -9.08
CA GLU A 90 -12.18 5.65 -10.31
C GLU A 90 -11.32 5.46 -11.56
N GLN A 91 -10.23 6.23 -11.70
CA GLN A 91 -9.34 6.17 -12.86
C GLN A 91 -8.76 4.76 -13.05
N TRP A 92 -8.39 4.12 -11.95
CA TRP A 92 -7.83 2.77 -11.92
C TRP A 92 -8.89 1.71 -11.69
N ASP A 93 -10.19 2.04 -11.62
CA ASP A 93 -11.30 1.10 -11.44
C ASP A 93 -10.95 0.01 -10.42
N LEU A 94 -10.48 0.47 -9.25
CA LEU A 94 -10.07 -0.39 -8.15
C LEU A 94 -11.31 -0.97 -7.47
N ALA A 95 -11.20 -2.21 -7.01
CA ALA A 95 -12.25 -2.79 -6.20
C ALA A 95 -12.33 -2.05 -4.86
N THR A 96 -13.54 -1.74 -4.42
CA THR A 96 -13.80 -1.09 -3.14
C THR A 96 -14.73 -1.92 -2.27
N LYS A 97 -14.52 -1.89 -0.95
CA LYS A 97 -15.45 -2.44 0.03
C LYS A 97 -15.90 -1.35 1.00
N PRO A 98 -17.21 -1.25 1.31
CA PRO A 98 -17.67 -0.29 2.31
C PRO A 98 -17.06 -0.62 3.67
N LEU A 99 -16.80 0.42 4.45
CA LEU A 99 -16.39 0.31 5.85
C LEU A 99 -17.62 0.07 6.72
N ASP A 100 -17.46 -0.70 7.81
CA ASP A 100 -18.51 -0.90 8.80
C ASP A 100 -18.99 0.44 9.39
N HIS A 101 -18.06 1.38 9.57
CA HIS A 101 -18.34 2.74 10.04
C HIS A 101 -17.46 3.77 9.31
N PRO A 102 -18.01 4.91 8.86
CA PRO A 102 -17.21 5.98 8.26
C PRO A 102 -16.14 6.53 9.21
N ILE A 103 -14.94 6.74 8.69
CA ILE A 103 -13.80 7.29 9.44
C ILE A 103 -13.71 8.80 9.16
N THR A 104 -13.80 9.62 10.21
CA THR A 104 -13.49 11.04 10.10
C THR A 104 -11.97 11.21 9.98
N VAL A 105 -11.51 11.79 8.88
CA VAL A 105 -10.10 12.13 8.67
C VAL A 105 -9.86 13.54 9.19
N ILE A 106 -8.90 13.68 10.11
CA ILE A 106 -8.51 14.95 10.72
C ILE A 106 -7.10 15.30 10.23
N ASN A 107 -6.94 16.51 9.74
CA ASN A 107 -5.67 17.05 9.27
C ASN A 107 -4.76 17.40 10.46
N ALA A 108 -3.47 17.61 10.20
CA ALA A 108 -2.50 17.94 11.24
C ALA A 108 -2.79 19.26 11.98
N ASP A 109 -3.53 20.18 11.36
CA ASP A 109 -3.99 21.44 11.96
C ASP A 109 -5.29 21.30 12.78
N GLY A 110 -5.84 20.08 12.88
CA GLY A 110 -7.08 19.78 13.58
C GLY A 110 -8.36 19.99 12.77
N SER A 111 -8.26 20.51 11.54
CA SER A 111 -9.41 20.63 10.64
C SER A 111 -9.87 19.26 10.13
N THR A 112 -11.13 19.16 9.70
CA THR A 112 -11.63 17.98 8.99
C THR A 112 -11.19 18.02 7.53
N ASN A 113 -10.92 16.85 6.94
CA ASN A 113 -10.65 16.74 5.51
C ASN A 113 -11.83 17.26 4.65
N ASP A 114 -11.54 18.08 3.64
CA ASP A 114 -12.54 18.72 2.76
C ASP A 114 -13.37 17.71 1.95
N GLN A 115 -12.80 16.54 1.67
CA GLN A 115 -13.51 15.44 1.00
C GLN A 115 -14.38 14.61 1.96
N GLY A 116 -14.53 15.05 3.21
CA GLY A 116 -15.35 14.42 4.21
C GLY A 116 -14.74 13.15 4.79
N LYS A 117 -15.61 12.19 5.11
CA LYS A 117 -15.23 10.94 5.80
C LYS A 117 -14.79 9.87 4.80
N ALA A 118 -13.81 9.07 5.18
CA ALA A 118 -13.52 7.84 4.46
C ALA A 118 -14.64 6.82 4.73
N THR A 119 -15.23 6.29 3.67
CA THR A 119 -16.39 5.37 3.74
C THR A 119 -16.10 4.00 3.14
N HIS A 120 -15.03 3.87 2.36
CA HIS A 120 -14.68 2.64 1.64
C HIS A 120 -13.17 2.37 1.75
N ASN A 121 -12.81 1.09 1.75
CA ASN A 121 -11.46 0.64 1.48
C ASN A 121 -11.30 0.37 -0.01
N ALA A 122 -10.21 0.84 -0.61
CA ALA A 122 -9.76 0.41 -1.93
C ALA A 122 -8.80 -0.79 -1.79
N ILE A 123 -8.95 -1.78 -2.65
CA ILE A 123 -8.12 -2.99 -2.64
C ILE A 123 -7.13 -2.91 -3.80
N LEU A 124 -5.85 -2.85 -3.46
CA LEU A 124 -4.75 -2.90 -4.41
C LEU A 124 -3.72 -3.91 -3.90
N HIS A 125 -3.49 -4.96 -4.69
CA HIS A 125 -2.45 -5.94 -4.40
C HIS A 125 -1.19 -5.55 -5.17
N VAL A 126 -0.14 -5.14 -4.45
CA VAL A 126 1.16 -4.83 -5.02
C VAL A 126 2.16 -5.83 -4.47
N THR A 127 2.85 -6.51 -5.37
CA THR A 127 3.98 -7.39 -5.05
C THR A 127 5.24 -6.66 -5.48
N ILE A 128 6.19 -6.49 -4.56
CA ILE A 128 7.51 -5.93 -4.84
C ILE A 128 8.50 -7.07 -4.68
N ASP A 129 9.05 -7.53 -5.81
CA ASP A 129 10.06 -8.59 -5.81
C ASP A 129 11.44 -8.00 -5.49
N GLY A 130 12.18 -8.68 -4.63
CA GLY A 130 13.55 -8.36 -4.22
C GLY A 130 14.29 -9.60 -3.73
#